data_AF-A0A177TEE0-F1
#
_entry.id   AF-A0A177TEE0-F1
#
_cell.length_a   1.000
_cell.length_b   1.000
_cell.length_c   1.000
_cell.angle_alpha   90.00
_cell.angle_beta   90.00
_cell.angle_gamma   90.00
#
_symmetry.space_group_name_H-M   'P 1'
#
loop_
_entity.id
_entity.type
_entity.pdbx_description
1 polymer ?
#
loop_
_entity_poly.entity_id
_entity_poly.type
_entity_poly.pdbx_seq_one_letter_code
_entity_poly.pdbx_strand_id
1 'polypeptide(L)'
;MAQLISTSESIFALSLTLPTLFPAQFVKMAKSKNHTNHNQSAKAHRNGIKKPKSNKYPSLKGVDPKFVRNQRYAKHGTEKAIREARAAAAASA
;
A
#
# COMPACT_ATOMS: atom_id res chain seq x y z
N MET A 1 -23.55 24.40 36.85
CA MET A 1 -23.11 24.11 38.23
C MET A 1 -21.59 23.97 38.17
N ALA A 2 -20.85 25.07 38.23
CA ALA A 2 -20.30 25.59 39.48
C ALA A 2 -19.53 24.46 40.20
N GLN A 3 -18.19 24.47 40.15
CA GLN A 3 -17.30 24.84 41.27
C GLN A 3 -16.36 23.62 41.48
N LEU A 4 -15.06 23.65 41.83
CA LEU A 4 -14.26 24.57 42.63
C LEU A 4 -12.76 24.28 42.41
N ILE A 5 -11.95 25.34 42.56
CA ILE A 5 -10.49 25.35 42.70
C ILE A 5 -10.14 24.94 44.14
N SER A 6 -9.06 24.16 44.35
CA SER A 6 -8.34 24.15 45.65
C SER A 6 -6.86 23.83 45.46
N THR A 7 -6.08 24.76 45.96
CA THR A 7 -4.63 24.90 46.02
C THR A 7 -4.00 24.10 47.18
N SER A 8 -2.80 23.53 46.95
CA SER A 8 -1.75 23.33 47.97
C SER A 8 -0.46 22.88 47.24
N GLU A 9 0.43 23.77 46.82
CA GLU A 9 1.59 24.25 47.60
C GLU A 9 2.23 23.16 48.48
N SER A 10 3.29 22.53 47.96
CA SER A 10 4.26 21.74 48.72
C SER A 10 5.64 21.94 48.12
N ILE A 11 6.24 23.06 48.50
CA ILE A 11 7.67 23.36 48.35
C ILE A 11 8.45 22.31 49.17
N PHE A 12 9.27 21.49 48.51
CA PHE A 12 10.44 20.90 49.19
C PHE A 12 11.56 20.52 48.21
N ALA A 13 12.77 20.92 48.61
CA ALA A 13 14.08 20.38 48.22
C ALA A 13 14.69 20.76 46.85
N LEU A 14 15.25 21.97 46.88
CA LEU A 14 16.55 22.33 46.32
C LEU A 14 17.63 21.23 46.57
N SER A 15 18.22 20.64 45.52
CA SER A 15 19.59 20.08 45.60
C SER A 15 20.33 20.21 44.26
N LEU A 16 21.39 21.00 44.28
CA LEU A 16 22.34 21.25 43.20
C LEU A 16 23.40 20.14 43.16
N THR A 17 23.59 19.48 42.01
CA THR A 17 24.86 18.77 41.69
C THR A 17 25.17 18.77 40.18
N LEU A 18 26.04 19.72 39.80
CA LEU A 18 27.07 19.73 38.73
C LEU A 18 26.69 19.66 37.22
N PRO A 19 27.14 20.65 36.40
CA PRO A 19 27.19 20.54 34.95
C PRO A 19 28.55 19.97 34.52
N THR A 20 28.62 18.68 34.18
CA THR A 20 29.83 18.12 33.56
C THR A 20 29.81 18.41 32.07
N LEU A 21 30.61 19.40 31.71
CA LEU A 21 31.31 19.57 30.43
C LEU A 21 31.61 18.22 29.75
N PHE A 22 30.73 17.77 28.86
CA PHE A 22 31.07 16.76 27.86
C PHE A 22 31.46 17.51 26.58
N PRO A 23 32.75 17.53 26.18
CA PRO A 23 33.08 17.98 24.84
C PRO A 23 32.43 17.00 23.87
N ALA A 24 31.48 17.50 23.08
CA ALA A 24 30.98 16.83 21.90
C ALA A 24 32.16 16.69 20.93
N GLN A 25 32.97 15.65 21.12
CA GLN A 25 33.95 15.20 20.15
C GLN A 25 33.13 14.62 18.99
N PHE A 26 32.69 15.50 18.10
CA PHE A 26 32.12 15.14 16.81
C PHE A 26 33.21 14.41 16.04
N VAL A 27 33.26 13.08 16.21
CA VAL A 27 34.23 12.22 15.56
C VAL A 27 34.03 12.38 14.07
N LYS A 28 35.00 13.04 13.44
CA LYS A 28 35.11 13.27 12.01
C LYS A 28 35.00 11.93 11.30
N MET A 29 33.85 11.69 10.67
CA MET A 29 33.60 10.51 9.84
C MET A 29 34.50 10.62 8.60
N ALA A 30 35.75 10.18 8.73
CA ALA A 30 36.80 10.46 7.74
C ALA A 30 36.42 9.92 6.36
N LYS A 31 35.75 8.76 6.30
CA LYS A 31 35.08 8.18 5.13
C LYS A 31 33.92 7.29 5.58
N SER A 32 32.79 7.33 4.88
CA SER A 32 31.65 6.42 5.07
C SER A 32 31.61 5.35 3.97
N LYS A 33 30.81 4.29 4.16
CA LYS A 33 30.62 3.24 3.16
C LYS A 33 29.67 3.74 2.06
N ASN A 34 30.09 3.65 0.80
CA ASN A 34 29.33 4.20 -0.34
C ASN A 34 28.15 3.34 -0.80
N HIS A 35 28.17 2.02 -0.57
CA HIS A 35 27.08 1.12 -0.98
C HIS A 35 27.06 -0.18 -0.15
N THR A 36 25.86 -0.70 0.14
CA THR A 36 25.67 -2.03 0.74
C THR A 36 24.33 -2.64 0.34
N ASN A 37 24.35 -3.92 -0.06
CA ASN A 37 23.15 -4.76 -0.22
C ASN A 37 22.90 -5.63 1.03
N HIS A 38 23.64 -5.39 2.11
CA HIS A 38 23.45 -6.13 3.36
C HIS A 38 22.05 -5.85 3.92
N ASN A 39 21.40 -6.89 4.46
CA ASN A 39 20.05 -6.86 5.03
C ASN A 39 18.90 -6.51 4.05
N GLN A 40 19.13 -6.28 2.75
CA GLN A 40 18.03 -6.02 1.81
C GLN A 40 17.19 -7.28 1.56
N SER A 41 17.84 -8.42 1.32
CA SER A 41 17.17 -9.71 1.14
C SER A 41 16.37 -10.12 2.38
N ALA A 42 16.94 -9.94 3.58
CA ALA A 42 16.24 -10.23 4.83
C ALA A 42 14.98 -9.39 5.00
N LYS A 43 15.02 -8.08 4.70
CA LYS A 43 13.83 -7.21 4.71
C LYS A 43 12.80 -7.62 3.66
N ALA A 44 13.23 -7.95 2.44
CA ALA A 44 12.33 -8.38 1.36
C ALA A 44 11.62 -9.70 1.71
N HIS A 45 12.32 -10.63 2.37
CA HIS A 45 11.76 -11.90 2.81
C HIS A 45 10.88 -11.80 4.05
N ARG A 46 11.07 -10.80 4.94
CA ARG A 46 10.14 -10.57 6.08
C ARG A 46 8.70 -10.37 5.63
N ASN A 47 8.47 -9.60 4.57
CA ASN A 47 7.14 -9.40 3.98
C ASN A 47 6.79 -10.50 2.95
N GLY A 48 7.77 -11.31 2.55
CA GLY A 48 7.69 -12.32 1.52
C GLY A 48 7.66 -11.74 0.11
N ILE A 49 8.52 -12.24 -0.77
CA ILE A 49 8.49 -11.88 -2.20
C ILE A 49 7.32 -12.64 -2.85
N LYS A 50 6.16 -11.98 -2.96
CA LYS A 50 4.96 -12.56 -3.56
C LYS A 50 5.03 -12.48 -5.08
N LYS A 51 4.67 -13.58 -5.75
CA LYS A 51 4.49 -13.61 -7.20
C LYS A 51 3.27 -12.75 -7.60
N PRO A 52 3.26 -12.13 -8.79
CA PRO A 52 2.06 -11.45 -9.28
C PRO A 52 0.88 -12.43 -9.36
N LYS A 53 -0.31 -11.95 -9.03
CA LYS A 53 -1.52 -12.78 -9.07
C LYS A 53 -1.87 -13.11 -10.52
N SER A 54 -1.96 -14.40 -10.85
CA SER A 54 -2.57 -14.85 -12.09
C SER A 54 -4.09 -14.88 -11.94
N ASN A 55 -4.78 -14.31 -12.92
CA ASN A 55 -6.23 -14.38 -13.03
C ASN A 55 -6.59 -15.30 -14.22
N LYS A 56 -7.74 -15.98 -14.16
CA LYS A 56 -8.21 -16.87 -15.23
C LYS A 56 -8.36 -16.13 -16.58
N TYR A 57 -8.74 -14.85 -16.53
CA TYR A 57 -8.91 -14.01 -17.71
C TYR A 57 -8.03 -12.76 -17.58
N PRO A 58 -7.00 -12.59 -18.43
CA PRO A 58 -6.19 -11.37 -18.47
C PRO A 58 -6.91 -10.23 -19.19
N SER A 59 -6.38 -9.01 -19.08
CA SER A 59 -6.89 -7.86 -19.84
C SER A 59 -6.47 -7.94 -21.32
N LEU A 60 -7.29 -7.37 -22.21
CA LEU A 60 -7.00 -7.29 -23.66
C LEU A 60 -6.21 -6.01 -24.03
N LYS A 61 -5.52 -5.38 -23.07
CA LYS A 61 -4.75 -4.16 -23.32
C LYS A 61 -3.50 -4.51 -24.13
N GLY A 62 -3.29 -3.82 -25.26
CA GLY A 62 -2.16 -4.08 -26.15
C GLY A 62 -2.45 -5.07 -27.28
N VAL A 63 -3.66 -5.62 -27.36
CA VAL A 63 -4.12 -6.40 -28.52
C VAL A 63 -4.43 -5.46 -29.69
N ASP A 64 -4.26 -5.94 -30.92
CA ASP A 64 -4.52 -5.18 -32.15
C ASP A 64 -5.90 -4.48 -32.10
N PRO A 65 -5.93 -3.14 -32.25
CA PRO A 65 -7.18 -2.38 -32.25
C PRO A 65 -8.20 -2.84 -33.30
N LYS A 66 -7.77 -3.35 -34.46
CA LYS A 66 -8.70 -3.84 -35.51
C LYS A 66 -9.41 -5.11 -35.05
N PHE A 67 -8.67 -6.07 -34.49
CA PHE A 67 -9.23 -7.26 -33.89
C PHE A 67 -10.19 -6.94 -32.73
N VAL A 68 -9.80 -6.06 -31.81
CA VAL A 68 -10.62 -5.70 -30.63
C VAL A 68 -11.94 -5.03 -31.04
N ARG A 69 -11.91 -4.15 -32.04
CA ARG A 69 -13.13 -3.53 -32.59
C ARG A 69 -14.10 -4.58 -33.14
N ASN A 70 -13.61 -5.52 -33.95
CA ASN A 70 -14.45 -6.59 -34.49
C ASN A 70 -15.00 -7.51 -33.39
N GLN A 71 -14.15 -7.90 -32.42
CA GLN A 71 -14.58 -8.75 -31.30
C GLN A 71 -15.72 -8.11 -30.50
N ARG A 72 -15.69 -6.78 -30.32
CA ARG A 72 -16.76 -6.04 -29.63
C ARG A 72 -18.10 -6.17 -30.36
N TYR A 73 -18.10 -5.97 -31.68
CA TYR A 73 -19.33 -6.11 -32.49
C TYR A 73 -19.84 -7.55 -32.54
N ALA A 74 -18.94 -8.53 -32.66
CA ALA A 74 -19.31 -9.95 -32.65
C ALA A 74 -20.02 -10.35 -31.35
N LYS A 75 -19.46 -9.97 -30.18
CA LYS A 75 -20.07 -10.22 -28.86
C LYS A 75 -21.45 -9.58 -28.73
N HIS A 76 -21.59 -8.34 -29.19
CA HIS A 76 -22.88 -7.64 -29.13
C HIS A 76 -23.94 -8.30 -30.03
N GLY A 77 -23.53 -8.82 -31.19
CA GLY A 77 -24.40 -9.59 -32.09
C GLY A 77 -24.87 -10.90 -31.48
N THR A 78 -23.95 -11.67 -30.87
CA THR A 78 -24.31 -12.94 -30.23
C THR A 78 -25.22 -12.74 -29.02
N GLU A 79 -25.00 -11.71 -28.21
CA GLU A 79 -25.87 -11.36 -27.10
C GLU A 79 -27.30 -11.04 -27.54
N LYS A 80 -27.48 -10.36 -28.69
CA LYS A 80 -28.80 -10.10 -29.27
C LYS A 80 -29.49 -11.40 -29.69
N ALA A 81 -28.80 -12.25 -30.45
CA ALA A 81 -29.36 -13.52 -30.92
C ALA A 81 -29.72 -14.46 -29.76
N ILE A 82 -28.88 -14.54 -28.73
CA ILE A 82 -29.15 -15.35 -27.53
C ILE A 82 -30.38 -14.82 -26.78
N ARG A 83 -30.55 -13.49 -26.70
CA ARG A 83 -31.71 -12.88 -26.04
C ARG A 83 -33.00 -13.22 -26.78
N GLU A 84 -33.01 -13.11 -28.10
CA GLU A 84 -34.16 -13.46 -28.94
C GLU A 84 -34.50 -14.95 -28.84
N ALA A 85 -33.50 -15.82 -28.90
CA ALA A 85 -33.68 -17.27 -28.73
C ALA A 85 -34.25 -17.63 -27.35
N ARG A 86 -33.77 -16.97 -26.28
CA ARG A 86 -34.31 -17.16 -24.91
C ARG A 86 -35.74 -16.63 -24.77
N ALA A 87 -36.06 -15.49 -25.38
CA ALA A 87 -37.41 -14.95 -25.37
C ALA A 87 -38.40 -15.87 -26.12
N ALA A 88 -37.99 -16.40 -27.28
CA ALA A 88 -38.78 -17.38 -28.02
C ALA A 88 -38.99 -18.67 -27.24
N ALA A 89 -37.93 -19.20 -26.61
CA ALA A 89 -38.02 -20.39 -25.77
C ALA A 89 -38.93 -20.19 -24.54
N ALA A 90 -38.91 -18.99 -23.94
CA ALA A 90 -39.78 -18.64 -22.82
C ALA A 90 -41.24 -18.38 -23.25
N ALA A 91 -41.49 -17.99 -24.50
CA ALA A 91 -42.84 -17.82 -25.04
C ALA A 91 -43.47 -19.14 -25.52
N SER A 92 -42.65 -20.16 -25.80
CA SER A 92 -43.08 -21.51 -26.19
C SER A 92 -43.22 -22.49 -25.01
N ALA A 93 -42.86 -22.06 -23.79
CA ALA A 93 -42.99 -22.82 -22.55
C ALA A 93 -44.19 -22.31 -21.74
#